data_AF-A0A2V9ACW7-F1
#
_entry.id   AF-A0A2V9ACW7-F1
#
_cell.length_a   1.000
_cell.length_b   1.000
_cell.length_c   1.000
_cell.angle_alpha   90.00
_cell.angle_beta   90.00
_cell.angle_gamma   90.00
#
_symmetry.space_group_name_H-M   'P 1'
#
loop_
_entity.id
_entity.type
_entity.pdbx_description
1 polymer ?
#
loop_
_entity_poly.entity_id
_entity_poly.type
_entity_poly.pdbx_seq_one_letter_code
_entity_poly.pdbx_strand_id
1 'polypeptide(L)'
;MENRIMLQRISNSFQGKNKRFAGFAAAVLAVSLGCSIAPLFAQEPGQRTFASTEEASRALFHAMQLQDEQAPLSILGQAGKEVVSSGDPQEDMDARTSFIVKYKEMHRFVTEEDGTVTLVVGAENWPFPIPLVKNNGSWYFDTPAGKDEILFRRLGRNELAAMDACRELVDAQKQYFAHPPADQPKQFAQKLVSDEGGHNGLYWHGASDEFESPINPLIAYARQNLPTDQVGEHVPFNGYMFRILTSQGQHAPGGAKSYIVDGKMSAGFALVAYPVEYRSSGVMTFIVDASGTIYEKDLGPNTTKLAQAMTVYDPDYTWHKVE
;
A
#
# COMPACT_ATOMS: atom_id res chain seq x y z
N MET A 1 -10.52 -7.16 11.06
CA MET A 1 -11.57 -6.15 10.78
C MET A 1 -10.97 -4.94 10.07
N GLU A 2 -9.80 -4.47 10.53
CA GLU A 2 -9.03 -3.35 9.95
C GLU A 2 -8.67 -3.55 8.46
N ASN A 3 -8.20 -4.73 8.05
CA ASN A 3 -7.91 -5.02 6.62
C ASN A 3 -9.13 -4.86 5.70
N ARG A 4 -10.36 -5.13 6.17
CA ARG A 4 -11.57 -4.95 5.33
C ARG A 4 -11.96 -3.48 5.19
N ILE A 5 -11.82 -2.70 6.27
CA ILE A 5 -12.11 -1.25 6.27
C ILE A 5 -11.12 -0.53 5.35
N MET A 6 -9.84 -0.94 5.38
CA MET A 6 -8.82 -0.35 4.52
C MET A 6 -9.01 -0.72 3.04
N LEU A 7 -9.32 -1.99 2.73
CA LEU A 7 -9.66 -2.41 1.36
C LEU A 7 -10.89 -1.66 0.82
N GLN A 8 -11.89 -1.38 1.66
CA GLN A 8 -13.01 -0.52 1.29
C GLN A 8 -12.59 0.93 1.05
N ARG A 9 -11.69 1.51 1.85
CA ARG A 9 -11.17 2.87 1.63
C ARG A 9 -10.37 2.98 0.33
N ILE A 10 -9.51 2.00 0.05
CA ILE A 10 -8.74 1.90 -1.21
C ILE A 10 -9.70 1.70 -2.38
N SER A 11 -10.67 0.79 -2.30
CA SER A 11 -11.68 0.60 -3.36
C SER A 11 -12.47 1.89 -3.63
N ASN A 12 -12.87 2.62 -2.59
CA ASN A 12 -13.58 3.90 -2.71
C ASN A 12 -12.70 5.01 -3.33
N SER A 13 -11.40 5.07 -3.05
CA SER A 13 -10.48 6.04 -3.69
C SER A 13 -10.22 5.70 -5.15
N PHE A 14 -10.25 4.42 -5.52
CA PHE A 14 -10.21 3.99 -6.92
C PHE A 14 -11.47 4.39 -7.69
N GLN A 15 -12.66 4.30 -7.07
CA GLN A 15 -13.94 4.73 -7.67
C GLN A 15 -14.18 6.25 -7.64
N GLY A 16 -13.40 7.02 -6.86
CA GLY A 16 -13.59 8.44 -6.57
C GLY A 16 -13.34 9.46 -7.70
N LYS A 17 -13.19 9.06 -8.96
CA LYS A 17 -13.10 9.99 -10.10
C LYS A 17 -14.27 9.84 -11.07
N ASN A 18 -15.48 10.10 -10.60
CA ASN A 18 -16.63 10.42 -11.45
C ASN A 18 -17.69 11.19 -10.65
N LYS A 19 -17.39 12.43 -10.23
CA LYS A 19 -18.44 13.40 -9.86
C LYS A 19 -18.25 14.73 -10.58
N ARG A 20 -19.28 15.00 -11.37
CA ARG A 20 -19.51 16.04 -12.38
C ARG A 20 -19.44 17.45 -11.79
N PHE A 21 -18.79 18.35 -12.53
CA PHE A 21 -19.13 19.77 -12.52
C PHE A 21 -20.54 19.94 -13.12
N ALA A 22 -21.44 20.58 -12.37
CA ALA A 22 -22.75 20.98 -12.85
C ALA A 22 -22.70 22.42 -13.40
N GLY A 23 -23.35 22.63 -14.55
CA GLY A 23 -23.73 23.96 -15.02
C GLY A 23 -23.53 24.16 -16.53
N PHE A 24 -24.47 23.70 -17.35
CA PHE A 24 -25.27 24.55 -18.26
C PHE A 24 -26.32 23.71 -18.98
N ALA A 25 -27.54 24.23 -18.99
CA ALA A 25 -28.74 23.59 -19.51
C ALA A 25 -28.79 23.60 -21.04
N ALA A 26 -29.19 22.47 -21.65
CA ALA A 26 -29.95 22.44 -22.89
C ALA A 26 -30.69 21.10 -22.98
N ALA A 27 -32.01 21.18 -23.13
CA ALA A 27 -32.95 20.07 -23.17
C ALA A 27 -32.82 19.22 -24.44
N VAL A 28 -32.75 17.89 -24.32
CA VAL A 28 -33.20 16.95 -25.37
C VAL A 28 -33.81 15.69 -24.73
N LEU A 29 -34.99 15.37 -25.25
CA LEU A 29 -35.91 14.23 -25.07
C LEU A 29 -35.46 13.00 -24.27
N ALA A 30 -36.37 12.59 -23.39
CA ALA A 30 -36.45 11.27 -22.79
C ALA A 30 -36.66 10.16 -23.83
N VAL A 31 -35.77 9.16 -23.81
CA VAL A 31 -36.08 7.78 -24.21
C VAL A 31 -35.65 6.89 -23.06
N SER A 32 -36.64 6.38 -22.33
CA SER A 32 -36.50 5.40 -21.27
C SER A 32 -36.22 4.02 -21.89
N LEU A 33 -34.95 3.60 -21.90
CA LEU A 33 -34.59 2.18 -21.98
C LEU A 33 -33.80 1.83 -20.72
N GLY A 34 -34.44 1.07 -19.83
CA GLY A 34 -33.78 0.43 -18.69
C GLY A 34 -32.82 -0.64 -19.20
N CYS A 35 -31.57 -0.27 -19.43
CA CYS A 35 -30.47 -1.22 -19.47
C CYS A 35 -29.90 -1.32 -18.06
N SER A 36 -30.32 -2.35 -17.32
CA SER A 36 -29.53 -2.85 -16.20
C SER A 36 -28.16 -3.27 -16.76
N ILE A 37 -27.15 -2.46 -16.50
CA ILE A 37 -25.76 -2.79 -16.81
C ILE A 37 -25.33 -3.79 -15.75
N ALA A 38 -25.64 -5.07 -15.97
CA ALA A 38 -24.94 -6.12 -15.24
C ALA A 38 -23.45 -6.01 -15.62
N PRO A 39 -22.50 -6.07 -14.67
CA PRO A 39 -21.09 -6.15 -15.02
C PRO A 39 -20.91 -7.36 -15.93
N LEU A 40 -20.41 -7.10 -17.15
CA LEU A 40 -20.00 -8.14 -18.08
C LEU A 40 -18.73 -8.78 -17.52
N PHE A 41 -18.89 -9.89 -16.80
CA PHE A 41 -17.79 -10.78 -16.49
C PHE A 41 -17.25 -11.35 -17.80
N ALA A 42 -16.07 -10.91 -18.21
CA ALA A 42 -15.48 -11.28 -19.50
C ALA A 42 -14.57 -12.51 -19.30
N GLN A 43 -15.00 -13.66 -19.79
CA GLN A 43 -14.14 -14.84 -19.93
C GLN A 43 -13.11 -14.59 -21.04
N GLU A 44 -11.84 -14.84 -20.78
CA GLU A 44 -10.80 -14.69 -21.80
C GLU A 44 -10.81 -15.86 -22.82
N PRO A 45 -10.56 -15.60 -24.12
CA PRO A 45 -10.41 -16.65 -25.12
C PRO A 45 -9.31 -17.65 -24.73
N GLY A 46 -9.67 -18.94 -24.66
CA GLY A 46 -8.74 -20.03 -24.30
C GLY A 46 -8.66 -20.35 -22.81
N GLN A 47 -9.36 -19.60 -21.94
CA GLN A 47 -9.50 -19.97 -20.53
C GLN A 47 -10.42 -21.18 -20.38
N ARG A 48 -9.95 -22.21 -19.66
CA ARG A 48 -10.77 -23.39 -19.36
C ARG A 48 -11.97 -23.04 -18.49
N THR A 49 -13.07 -23.73 -18.74
CA THR A 49 -14.29 -23.68 -17.92
C THR A 49 -14.59 -25.06 -17.35
N PHE A 50 -15.40 -25.10 -16.31
CA PHE A 50 -15.65 -26.28 -15.49
C PHE A 50 -17.13 -26.46 -15.19
N ALA A 51 -17.57 -27.67 -14.91
CA ALA A 51 -18.97 -27.96 -14.59
C ALA A 51 -19.35 -27.51 -13.17
N SER A 52 -18.37 -27.42 -12.25
CA SER A 52 -18.58 -26.99 -10.87
C SER A 52 -17.39 -26.22 -10.29
N THR A 53 -17.64 -25.54 -9.17
CA THR A 53 -16.61 -24.84 -8.38
C THR A 53 -15.57 -25.81 -7.83
N GLU A 54 -15.98 -27.01 -7.43
CA GLU A 54 -15.09 -28.08 -6.94
C GLU A 54 -14.14 -28.56 -8.02
N GLU A 55 -14.64 -28.71 -9.26
CA GLU A 55 -13.83 -29.14 -10.39
C GLU A 55 -12.79 -28.09 -10.76
N ALA A 56 -13.20 -26.81 -10.85
CA ALA A 56 -12.30 -25.68 -11.11
C ALA A 56 -11.19 -25.57 -10.05
N SER A 57 -11.59 -25.59 -8.78
CA SER A 57 -10.69 -25.53 -7.62
C SER A 57 -9.68 -26.68 -7.60
N ARG A 58 -10.13 -27.91 -7.85
CA ARG A 58 -9.26 -29.09 -7.91
C ARG A 58 -8.30 -29.04 -9.10
N ALA A 59 -8.77 -28.55 -10.25
CA ALA A 59 -7.92 -28.36 -11.42
C ALA A 59 -6.80 -27.35 -11.11
N LEU A 60 -7.13 -26.22 -10.48
CA LEU A 60 -6.12 -25.22 -10.09
C LEU A 60 -5.12 -25.80 -9.08
N PHE A 61 -5.62 -26.52 -8.07
CA PHE A 61 -4.77 -27.23 -7.11
C PHE A 61 -3.77 -28.16 -7.81
N HIS A 62 -4.24 -29.03 -8.71
CA HIS A 62 -3.34 -29.92 -9.45
C HIS A 62 -2.35 -29.18 -10.35
N ALA A 63 -2.80 -28.14 -11.05
CA ALA A 63 -1.94 -27.32 -11.89
C ALA A 63 -0.84 -26.63 -11.08
N MET A 64 -1.15 -26.17 -9.86
CA MET A 64 -0.17 -25.55 -8.97
C MET A 64 0.89 -26.55 -8.49
N GLN A 65 0.57 -27.83 -8.38
CA GLN A 65 1.54 -28.88 -7.99
C GLN A 65 2.57 -29.21 -9.08
N LEU A 66 2.29 -28.85 -10.34
CA LEU A 66 3.21 -29.08 -11.43
C LEU A 66 4.27 -27.98 -11.45
N GLN A 67 5.52 -28.35 -11.76
CA GLN A 67 6.57 -27.40 -12.14
C GLN A 67 6.39 -26.95 -13.60
N ASP A 68 5.16 -26.54 -13.93
CA ASP A 68 4.75 -26.09 -15.25
C ASP A 68 3.97 -24.78 -15.10
N GLU A 69 4.48 -23.72 -15.71
CA GLU A 69 3.84 -22.40 -15.71
C GLU A 69 2.60 -22.38 -16.62
N GLN A 70 2.52 -23.23 -17.64
CA GLN A 70 1.41 -23.25 -18.57
C GLN A 70 0.15 -23.88 -17.97
N ALA A 71 0.31 -24.85 -17.07
CA ALA A 71 -0.82 -25.54 -16.46
C ALA A 71 -1.75 -24.58 -15.70
N PRO A 72 -1.27 -23.72 -14.77
CA PRO A 72 -2.11 -22.69 -14.13
C PRO A 72 -2.71 -21.69 -15.12
N LEU A 73 -1.96 -21.29 -16.16
CA LEU A 73 -2.45 -20.34 -17.17
C LEU A 73 -3.61 -20.90 -17.99
N SER A 74 -3.64 -22.20 -18.27
CA SER A 74 -4.80 -22.82 -18.93
C SER A 74 -6.11 -22.67 -18.13
N ILE A 75 -6.00 -22.48 -16.80
CA ILE A 75 -7.13 -22.37 -15.87
C ILE A 75 -7.47 -20.90 -15.60
N LEU A 76 -6.45 -20.06 -15.42
CA LEU A 76 -6.59 -18.64 -15.10
C LEU A 76 -6.70 -17.74 -16.34
N GLY A 77 -6.47 -18.26 -17.54
CA GLY A 77 -6.40 -17.44 -18.75
C GLY A 77 -5.06 -16.71 -18.88
N GLN A 78 -4.93 -15.88 -19.92
CA GLN A 78 -3.68 -15.17 -20.23
C GLN A 78 -3.39 -14.05 -19.21
N ALA A 79 -4.44 -13.39 -18.70
CA ALA A 79 -4.34 -12.47 -17.57
C ALA A 79 -3.72 -13.12 -16.32
N GLY A 80 -3.75 -14.45 -16.22
CA GLY A 80 -3.15 -15.21 -15.13
C GLY A 80 -1.64 -15.04 -15.02
N LYS A 81 -0.95 -14.64 -16.10
CA LYS A 81 0.50 -14.48 -16.11
C LYS A 81 0.99 -13.46 -15.08
N GLU A 82 0.28 -12.34 -14.95
CA GLU A 82 0.61 -11.28 -14.00
C GLU A 82 0.18 -11.61 -12.56
N VAL A 83 -0.56 -12.71 -12.37
CA VAL A 83 -1.04 -13.18 -11.07
C VAL A 83 -0.15 -14.30 -10.53
N VAL A 84 0.33 -15.19 -11.41
CA VAL A 84 1.20 -16.32 -11.02
C VAL A 84 2.68 -15.99 -11.08
N SER A 85 3.04 -14.79 -11.54
CA SER A 85 4.42 -14.33 -11.54
C SER A 85 4.56 -12.89 -11.04
N SER A 86 5.35 -12.72 -9.98
CA SER A 86 5.74 -11.41 -9.41
C SER A 86 6.99 -10.83 -10.09
N GLY A 87 7.73 -11.65 -10.83
CA GLY A 87 9.07 -11.33 -11.33
C GLY A 87 10.20 -11.85 -10.44
N ASP A 88 9.87 -12.37 -9.24
CA ASP A 88 10.78 -13.11 -8.36
C ASP A 88 10.39 -14.61 -8.32
N PRO A 89 11.19 -15.50 -8.93
CA PRO A 89 10.89 -16.95 -8.94
C PRO A 89 10.77 -17.59 -7.56
N GLN A 90 11.47 -17.07 -6.55
CA GLN A 90 11.41 -17.60 -5.19
C GLN A 90 10.09 -17.19 -4.51
N GLU A 91 9.67 -15.94 -4.65
CA GLU A 91 8.36 -15.46 -4.18
C GLU A 91 7.22 -16.24 -4.84
N ASP A 92 7.31 -16.46 -6.15
CA ASP A 92 6.34 -17.23 -6.93
C ASP A 92 6.24 -18.68 -6.45
N MET A 93 7.39 -19.31 -6.16
CA MET A 93 7.46 -20.66 -5.62
C MET A 93 6.89 -20.74 -4.20
N ASP A 94 7.16 -19.75 -3.35
CA ASP A 94 6.65 -19.69 -1.98
C ASP A 94 5.13 -19.46 -1.96
N ALA A 95 4.62 -18.57 -2.82
CA ALA A 95 3.18 -18.34 -2.98
C ALA A 95 2.45 -19.60 -3.46
N ARG A 96 3.01 -20.30 -4.45
CA ARG A 96 2.51 -21.59 -4.95
C ARG A 96 2.50 -22.66 -3.85
N THR A 97 3.61 -22.80 -3.14
CA THR A 97 3.76 -23.78 -2.05
C THR A 97 2.77 -23.50 -0.93
N SER A 98 2.66 -22.23 -0.52
CA SER A 98 1.71 -21.75 0.48
C SER A 98 0.27 -22.12 0.10
N PHE A 99 -0.14 -21.87 -1.15
CA PHE A 99 -1.46 -22.27 -1.64
C PHE A 99 -1.67 -23.78 -1.57
N ILE A 100 -0.73 -24.60 -2.03
CA ILE A 100 -0.84 -26.08 -2.02
C ILE A 100 -0.97 -26.61 -0.59
N VAL A 101 -0.17 -26.10 0.35
CA VAL A 101 -0.20 -26.51 1.75
C VAL A 101 -1.55 -26.16 2.37
N LYS A 102 -1.99 -24.90 2.22
CA LYS A 102 -3.27 -24.43 2.76
C LYS A 102 -4.44 -25.20 2.18
N TYR A 103 -4.44 -25.45 0.88
CA TYR A 103 -5.49 -26.21 0.20
C TYR A 103 -5.65 -27.62 0.76
N LYS A 104 -4.52 -28.30 1.02
CA LYS A 104 -4.49 -29.66 1.60
C LYS A 104 -4.93 -29.69 3.05
N GLU A 105 -4.60 -28.64 3.81
CA GLU A 105 -5.01 -28.52 5.21
C GLU A 105 -6.54 -28.40 5.32
N MET A 106 -7.13 -27.49 4.54
CA MET A 106 -8.59 -27.33 4.42
C MET A 106 -8.93 -26.51 3.18
N HIS A 107 -10.06 -26.79 2.55
CA HIS A 107 -10.66 -25.87 1.58
C HIS A 107 -12.19 -25.93 1.61
N ARG A 108 -12.83 -24.78 1.39
CA ARG A 108 -14.29 -24.63 1.31
C ARG A 108 -14.67 -23.49 0.36
N PHE A 109 -15.94 -23.46 -0.01
CA PHE A 109 -16.49 -22.44 -0.90
C PHE A 109 -17.41 -21.50 -0.12
N VAL A 110 -17.29 -20.21 -0.36
CA VAL A 110 -18.20 -19.17 0.16
C VAL A 110 -18.85 -18.48 -1.01
N THR A 111 -20.17 -18.52 -1.08
CA THR A 111 -20.93 -17.72 -2.04
C THR A 111 -21.13 -16.32 -1.47
N GLU A 112 -20.69 -15.32 -2.20
CA GLU A 112 -20.85 -13.91 -1.86
C GLU A 112 -22.22 -13.38 -2.33
N GLU A 113 -22.63 -12.20 -1.85
CA GLU A 113 -23.93 -11.60 -2.16
C GLU A 113 -24.13 -11.31 -3.66
N ASP A 114 -23.04 -11.07 -4.38
CA ASP A 114 -23.04 -10.82 -5.83
C ASP A 114 -23.09 -12.11 -6.68
N GLY A 115 -23.14 -13.28 -6.03
CA GLY A 115 -23.19 -14.60 -6.65
C GLY A 115 -21.83 -15.16 -7.07
N THR A 116 -20.73 -14.44 -6.82
CA THR A 116 -19.38 -14.99 -6.97
C THR A 116 -19.10 -16.02 -5.87
N VAL A 117 -18.15 -16.92 -6.13
CA VAL A 117 -17.74 -17.95 -5.18
C VAL A 117 -16.27 -17.80 -4.83
N THR A 118 -15.98 -17.56 -3.56
CA THR A 118 -14.63 -17.47 -3.03
C THR A 118 -14.16 -18.85 -2.56
N LEU A 119 -13.02 -19.30 -3.09
CA LEU A 119 -12.29 -20.44 -2.55
C LEU A 119 -11.56 -20.00 -1.27
N VAL A 120 -11.88 -20.62 -0.14
CA VAL A 120 -11.22 -20.38 1.15
C VAL A 120 -10.34 -21.58 1.47
N VAL A 121 -9.06 -21.37 1.79
CA VAL A 121 -8.09 -22.44 2.07
C VAL A 121 -7.37 -22.23 3.40
N GLY A 122 -6.83 -23.31 3.97
CA GLY A 122 -6.02 -23.29 5.19
C GLY A 122 -6.84 -23.14 6.48
N ALA A 123 -6.24 -23.50 7.62
CA ALA A 123 -6.89 -23.41 8.93
C ALA A 123 -7.26 -21.97 9.32
N GLU A 124 -6.53 -20.98 8.81
CA GLU A 124 -6.78 -19.56 9.03
C GLU A 124 -7.95 -19.00 8.19
N ASN A 125 -8.62 -19.84 7.38
CA ASN A 125 -9.69 -19.43 6.47
C ASN A 125 -9.23 -18.34 5.49
N TRP A 126 -8.09 -18.53 4.84
CA TRP A 126 -7.56 -17.55 3.90
C TRP A 126 -8.37 -17.54 2.60
N PRO A 127 -8.97 -16.40 2.21
CA PRO A 127 -9.71 -16.28 0.96
C PRO A 127 -8.74 -16.14 -0.22
N PHE A 128 -8.75 -17.14 -1.10
CA PHE A 128 -8.02 -17.11 -2.36
C PHE A 128 -8.47 -15.89 -3.20
N PRO A 129 -7.54 -15.07 -3.72
CA PRO A 129 -7.89 -13.77 -4.26
C PRO A 129 -8.63 -13.81 -5.59
N ILE A 130 -8.61 -14.92 -6.32
CA ILE A 130 -9.28 -15.03 -7.62
C ILE A 130 -10.63 -15.73 -7.43
N PRO A 131 -11.77 -15.02 -7.54
CA PRO A 131 -13.08 -15.62 -7.33
C PRO A 131 -13.48 -16.51 -8.51
N LEU A 132 -14.38 -17.44 -8.24
CA LEU A 132 -15.06 -18.25 -9.24
C LEU A 132 -16.38 -17.59 -9.62
N VAL A 133 -16.65 -17.49 -10.91
CA VAL A 133 -17.87 -16.90 -11.44
C VAL A 133 -18.55 -17.88 -12.39
N LYS A 134 -19.88 -17.79 -12.48
CA LYS A 134 -20.68 -18.65 -13.34
C LYS A 134 -21.16 -17.87 -14.56
N ASN A 135 -20.84 -18.37 -15.76
CA ASN A 135 -21.33 -17.84 -17.03
C ASN A 135 -21.87 -18.97 -17.90
N ASN A 136 -23.09 -18.81 -18.43
CA ASN A 136 -23.75 -19.79 -19.31
C ASN A 136 -23.73 -21.24 -18.80
N GLY A 137 -23.84 -21.43 -17.48
CA GLY A 137 -23.86 -22.76 -16.86
C GLY A 137 -22.49 -23.31 -16.48
N SER A 138 -21.40 -22.70 -16.94
CA SER A 138 -20.03 -23.12 -16.65
C SER A 138 -19.33 -22.17 -15.66
N TRP A 139 -18.39 -22.72 -14.89
CA TRP A 139 -17.59 -21.99 -13.93
C TRP A 139 -16.19 -21.70 -14.45
N TYR A 140 -15.64 -20.54 -14.10
CA TYR A 140 -14.25 -20.17 -14.37
C TYR A 140 -13.76 -19.18 -13.32
N PHE A 141 -12.44 -19.00 -13.25
CA PHE A 141 -11.81 -18.01 -12.37
C PHE A 141 -11.87 -16.62 -13.01
N ASP A 142 -12.40 -15.63 -12.31
CA ASP A 142 -12.35 -14.22 -12.75
C ASP A 142 -10.98 -13.63 -12.41
N THR A 143 -10.02 -13.94 -13.26
CA THR A 143 -8.63 -13.50 -13.12
C THR A 143 -8.44 -11.98 -13.18
N PRO A 144 -9.15 -11.22 -14.04
CA PRO A 144 -9.16 -9.77 -13.96
C PRO A 144 -9.54 -9.25 -12.57
N ALA A 145 -10.63 -9.74 -11.97
CA ALA A 145 -11.00 -9.37 -10.61
C ALA A 145 -9.94 -9.79 -9.57
N GLY A 146 -9.35 -10.98 -9.74
CA GLY A 146 -8.28 -11.46 -8.87
C GLY A 146 -6.99 -10.64 -8.93
N LYS A 147 -6.63 -10.13 -10.11
CA LYS A 147 -5.49 -9.22 -10.27
C LYS A 147 -5.69 -7.93 -9.49
N ASP A 148 -6.88 -7.34 -9.58
CA ASP A 148 -7.23 -6.12 -8.83
C ASP A 148 -7.19 -6.39 -7.32
N GLU A 149 -7.74 -7.52 -6.85
CA GLU A 149 -7.71 -7.91 -5.43
C GLU A 149 -6.28 -8.11 -4.91
N ILE A 150 -5.40 -8.75 -5.67
CA ILE A 150 -3.98 -8.92 -5.29
C ILE A 150 -3.30 -7.57 -5.16
N LEU A 151 -3.52 -6.66 -6.12
CA LEU A 151 -3.01 -5.30 -6.06
C LEU A 151 -3.54 -4.58 -4.83
N PHE A 152 -4.85 -4.59 -4.57
CA PHE A 152 -5.43 -3.93 -3.40
C PHE A 152 -4.89 -4.46 -2.07
N ARG A 153 -4.69 -5.78 -1.96
CA ARG A 153 -4.03 -6.39 -0.79
C ARG A 153 -2.60 -5.89 -0.61
N ARG A 154 -1.84 -5.75 -1.70
CA ARG A 154 -0.47 -5.22 -1.65
C ARG A 154 -0.48 -3.75 -1.20
N LEU A 155 -1.31 -2.92 -1.83
CA LEU A 155 -1.44 -1.50 -1.49
C LEU A 155 -1.81 -1.33 -0.01
N GLY A 156 -2.79 -2.08 0.49
CA GLY A 156 -3.20 -2.04 1.89
C GLY A 156 -2.08 -2.47 2.86
N ARG A 157 -1.36 -3.55 2.56
CA ARG A 157 -0.20 -3.95 3.38
C ARG A 157 0.89 -2.88 3.42
N ASN A 158 1.21 -2.30 2.27
CA ASN A 158 2.22 -1.26 2.17
C ASN A 158 1.82 -0.01 2.97
N GLU A 159 0.56 0.41 2.86
CA GLU A 159 0.02 1.55 3.60
C GLU A 159 -0.01 1.31 5.12
N LEU A 160 -0.38 0.11 5.57
CA LEU A 160 -0.30 -0.26 7.00
C LEU A 160 1.14 -0.18 7.50
N ALA A 161 2.08 -0.77 6.75
CA ALA A 161 3.49 -0.74 7.10
C ALA A 161 4.04 0.70 7.13
N ALA A 162 3.62 1.56 6.20
CA ALA A 162 4.00 2.97 6.19
C ALA A 162 3.48 3.72 7.41
N MET A 163 2.24 3.43 7.86
CA MET A 163 1.69 4.01 9.09
C MET A 163 2.44 3.53 10.34
N ASP A 164 2.82 2.26 10.40
CA ASP A 164 3.65 1.73 11.49
C ASP A 164 5.03 2.40 11.52
N ALA A 165 5.67 2.56 10.36
CA ALA A 165 6.92 3.31 10.24
C ALA A 165 6.77 4.78 10.63
N CYS A 166 5.63 5.43 10.34
CA CYS A 166 5.33 6.78 10.84
C CYS A 166 5.30 6.83 12.37
N ARG A 167 4.71 5.82 13.03
CA ARG A 167 4.69 5.72 14.50
C ARG A 167 6.09 5.51 15.06
N GLU A 168 6.86 4.60 14.47
CA GLU A 168 8.26 4.33 14.85
C GLU A 168 9.12 5.59 14.71
N LEU A 169 8.97 6.36 13.62
CA LEU A 169 9.70 7.61 13.42
C LEU A 169 9.32 8.70 14.43
N VAL A 170 8.04 8.77 14.83
CA VAL A 170 7.60 9.69 15.91
C VAL A 170 8.25 9.32 17.24
N ASP A 171 8.30 8.03 17.57
CA ASP A 171 8.92 7.54 18.80
C ASP A 171 10.44 7.74 18.78
N ALA A 172 11.08 7.48 17.64
CA ALA A 172 12.51 7.73 17.45
C ALA A 172 12.87 9.22 17.60
N GLN A 173 12.05 10.13 17.08
CA GLN A 173 12.24 11.57 17.29
C GLN A 173 12.15 11.95 18.77
N LYS A 174 11.18 11.39 19.50
CA LYS A 174 11.04 11.61 20.95
C LYS A 174 12.23 11.03 21.71
N GLN A 175 12.72 9.85 21.33
CA GLN A 175 13.91 9.23 21.92
C GLN A 175 15.15 10.08 21.69
N TYR A 176 15.38 10.54 20.46
CA TYR A 176 16.51 11.40 20.09
C TYR A 176 16.49 12.73 20.87
N PHE A 177 15.31 13.33 21.07
CA PHE A 177 15.17 14.53 21.89
C PHE A 177 15.42 14.27 23.39
N ALA A 178 14.95 13.13 23.91
CA ALA A 178 15.08 12.78 25.33
C ALA A 178 16.51 12.40 25.72
N HIS A 179 17.20 11.69 24.82
CA HIS A 179 18.55 11.17 24.98
C HIS A 179 19.42 11.69 23.83
N PRO A 180 19.75 13.00 23.80
CA PRO A 180 20.59 13.53 22.76
C PRO A 180 21.99 12.86 22.84
N PRO A 181 22.62 12.58 21.68
CA PRO A 181 24.01 12.15 21.64
C PRO A 181 24.91 13.10 22.43
N ALA A 182 25.99 12.58 23.03
CA ALA A 182 26.89 13.36 23.87
C ALA A 182 27.30 14.67 23.18
N ASP A 183 27.27 15.78 23.95
CA ASP A 183 27.57 17.16 23.51
C ASP A 183 26.54 17.82 22.58
N GLN A 184 25.43 17.16 22.24
CA GLN A 184 24.31 17.80 21.53
C GLN A 184 23.26 18.41 22.46
N PRO A 185 22.75 19.62 22.15
CA PRO A 185 21.61 20.18 22.85
C PRO A 185 20.35 19.36 22.54
N LYS A 186 19.37 19.37 23.46
CA LYS A 186 18.06 18.76 23.21
C LYS A 186 17.39 19.39 21.98
N GLN A 187 17.20 18.58 20.95
CA GLN A 187 16.54 18.93 19.70
C GLN A 187 16.01 17.65 19.05
N PHE A 188 15.08 17.79 18.12
CA PHE A 188 14.67 16.73 17.22
C PHE A 188 15.70 16.58 16.09
N ALA A 189 15.78 15.38 15.51
CA ALA A 189 16.63 15.12 14.36
C ALA A 189 16.06 15.80 13.11
N GLN A 190 16.92 16.43 12.32
CA GLN A 190 16.54 17.06 11.05
C GLN A 190 16.72 16.11 9.86
N LYS A 191 17.39 14.97 10.07
CA LYS A 191 17.73 13.96 9.06
C LYS A 191 17.29 12.57 9.51
N LEU A 192 16.94 11.73 8.55
CA LEU A 192 16.71 10.30 8.81
C LEU A 192 18.05 9.56 8.95
N VAL A 193 18.99 9.80 8.05
CA VAL A 193 20.36 9.26 8.10
C VAL A 193 21.32 10.38 8.49
N SER A 194 22.18 10.11 9.46
CA SER A 194 23.23 11.04 9.89
C SER A 194 24.30 11.19 8.81
N ASP A 195 25.10 12.26 8.93
CA ASP A 195 26.39 12.30 8.24
C ASP A 195 27.28 11.16 8.76
N GLU A 196 28.16 10.63 7.92
CA GLU A 196 28.99 9.46 8.22
C GLU A 196 29.76 9.63 9.54
N GLY A 197 29.63 8.64 10.43
CA GLY A 197 30.28 8.64 11.74
C GLY A 197 29.66 9.58 12.78
N GLY A 198 28.60 10.31 12.42
CA GLY A 198 27.93 11.27 13.31
C GLY A 198 26.56 10.82 13.78
N HIS A 199 25.97 11.66 14.65
CA HIS A 199 24.68 11.41 15.28
C HIS A 199 23.69 12.54 15.02
N ASN A 200 23.70 13.18 13.84
CA ASN A 200 22.82 14.32 13.54
C ASN A 200 21.52 13.93 12.79
N GLY A 201 21.22 12.63 12.76
CA GLY A 201 20.00 12.03 12.25
C GLY A 201 19.51 10.88 13.15
N LEU A 202 18.44 10.21 12.72
CA LEU A 202 17.84 9.09 13.46
C LEU A 202 18.57 7.75 13.27
N TYR A 203 19.36 7.61 12.21
CA TYR A 203 20.26 6.48 11.98
C TYR A 203 21.70 6.96 11.88
N TRP A 204 22.61 6.34 12.62
CA TRP A 204 23.99 6.79 12.85
C TRP A 204 24.98 5.99 11.99
N HIS A 205 24.75 6.03 10.68
CA HIS A 205 25.57 5.30 9.71
C HIS A 205 27.07 5.57 9.87
N GLY A 206 27.86 4.51 9.99
CA GLY A 206 29.32 4.59 10.12
C GLY A 206 29.81 5.04 11.50
N ALA A 207 28.93 5.27 12.47
CA ALA A 207 29.32 5.52 13.85
C ALA A 207 29.71 4.22 14.58
N SER A 208 30.54 4.31 15.60
CA SER A 208 30.97 3.14 16.39
C SER A 208 29.82 2.44 17.13
N ASP A 209 28.76 3.20 17.40
CA ASP A 209 27.55 2.84 18.12
C ASP A 209 26.32 2.84 17.18
N GLU A 210 26.51 2.57 15.89
CA GLU A 210 25.44 2.54 14.88
C GLU A 210 24.23 1.67 15.31
N PHE A 211 24.47 0.55 16.00
CA PHE A 211 23.40 -0.34 16.50
C PHE A 211 22.51 0.29 17.58
N GLU A 212 22.93 1.39 18.20
CA GLU A 212 22.15 2.16 19.17
C GLU A 212 21.28 3.23 18.51
N SER A 213 21.29 3.32 17.17
CA SER A 213 20.47 4.25 16.40
C SER A 213 18.98 4.17 16.77
N PRO A 214 18.30 5.32 16.91
CA PRO A 214 16.86 5.38 17.13
C PRO A 214 15.98 4.64 16.11
N ILE A 215 16.42 4.49 14.86
CA ILE A 215 15.71 3.71 13.83
C ILE A 215 16.62 2.71 13.13
N ASN A 216 15.99 1.68 12.58
CA ASN A 216 16.65 0.70 11.72
C ASN A 216 16.97 1.27 10.31
N PRO A 217 17.97 0.70 9.60
CA PRO A 217 18.36 1.19 8.27
C PRO A 217 17.25 1.07 7.21
N LEU A 218 16.33 0.12 7.33
CA LEU A 218 15.28 -0.11 6.32
C LEU A 218 14.36 1.10 6.17
N ILE A 219 14.02 1.77 7.28
CA ILE A 219 13.25 3.03 7.25
C ILE A 219 14.17 4.22 6.93
N ALA A 220 15.39 4.23 7.49
CA ALA A 220 16.31 5.36 7.35
C ALA A 220 16.66 5.66 5.88
N TYR A 221 16.90 4.62 5.08
CA TYR A 221 17.24 4.74 3.66
C TYR A 221 16.04 4.91 2.74
N ALA A 222 14.81 4.72 3.23
CA ALA A 222 13.57 5.01 2.51
C ALA A 222 13.29 6.53 2.50
N ARG A 223 14.23 7.33 1.96
CA ARG A 223 14.18 8.80 1.97
C ARG A 223 14.46 9.41 0.60
N GLN A 224 14.04 10.65 0.43
CA GLN A 224 14.43 11.44 -0.75
C GLN A 224 15.93 11.81 -0.72
N ASN A 225 16.57 11.82 -1.88
CA ASN A 225 17.92 12.35 -2.15
C ASN A 225 19.07 11.69 -1.35
N LEU A 226 19.60 10.59 -1.88
CA LEU A 226 21.02 10.25 -1.67
C LEU A 226 21.86 11.02 -2.71
N PRO A 227 23.06 11.52 -2.36
CA PRO A 227 24.07 11.83 -3.37
C PRO A 227 24.31 10.56 -4.19
N THR A 228 24.40 10.69 -5.53
CA THR A 228 24.56 9.61 -6.52
C THR A 228 25.75 8.67 -6.30
N ASP A 229 26.58 8.96 -5.30
CA ASP A 229 27.90 8.39 -5.10
C ASP A 229 27.93 7.49 -3.84
N GLN A 230 26.82 7.39 -3.10
CA GLN A 230 26.66 6.45 -1.98
C GLN A 230 25.93 5.20 -2.44
N VAL A 231 26.59 4.05 -2.28
CA VAL A 231 26.03 2.73 -2.56
C VAL A 231 24.80 2.50 -1.67
N GLY A 232 23.67 2.29 -2.34
CA GLY A 232 22.35 2.13 -1.76
C GLY A 232 21.35 2.74 -2.73
N GLU A 233 20.95 1.98 -3.76
CA GLU A 233 19.83 2.37 -4.62
C GLU A 233 18.65 2.78 -3.74
N HIS A 234 17.85 3.77 -4.15
CA HIS A 234 16.65 4.19 -3.44
C HIS A 234 15.77 2.99 -3.08
N VAL A 235 15.88 2.46 -1.85
CA VAL A 235 15.07 1.31 -1.42
C VAL A 235 13.85 1.86 -0.68
N PRO A 236 12.67 1.94 -1.33
CA PRO A 236 11.47 2.29 -0.61
C PRO A 236 11.16 1.23 0.46
N PHE A 237 10.72 1.69 1.62
CA PHE A 237 10.20 0.82 2.67
C PHE A 237 8.81 0.36 2.24
N ASN A 238 8.66 -0.88 1.79
CA ASN A 238 7.38 -1.41 1.28
C ASN A 238 6.71 -0.47 0.26
N GLY A 239 7.49 0.13 -0.64
CA GLY A 239 6.96 1.06 -1.65
C GLY A 239 6.73 2.51 -1.16
N TYR A 240 7.10 2.83 0.07
CA TYR A 240 6.96 4.17 0.65
C TYR A 240 8.31 4.86 0.90
N MET A 241 8.29 6.19 0.80
CA MET A 241 9.40 7.08 1.15
C MET A 241 8.95 8.04 2.25
N PHE A 242 9.90 8.44 3.09
CA PHE A 242 9.68 9.31 4.24
C PHE A 242 10.51 10.59 4.14
N ARG A 243 9.98 11.66 4.72
CA ARG A 243 10.66 12.93 4.84
C ARG A 243 10.26 13.66 6.12
N ILE A 244 11.24 14.29 6.76
CA ILE A 244 11.03 15.21 7.87
C ILE A 244 10.60 16.59 7.33
N LEU A 245 9.52 17.13 7.89
CA LEU A 245 9.01 18.46 7.66
C LEU A 245 9.46 19.38 8.79
N THR A 246 9.89 20.59 8.44
CA THR A 246 10.56 21.52 9.37
C THR A 246 9.68 22.69 9.81
N SER A 247 8.40 22.67 9.46
CA SER A 247 7.43 23.70 9.83
C SER A 247 5.99 23.16 9.81
N GLN A 248 5.08 23.91 10.41
CA GLN A 248 3.63 23.69 10.32
C GLN A 248 2.89 24.91 9.79
N GLY A 249 1.72 24.67 9.20
CA GLY A 249 0.82 25.66 8.62
C GLY A 249 -0.29 26.08 9.58
N GLN A 250 -1.24 26.86 9.06
CA GLN A 250 -2.31 27.47 9.87
C GLN A 250 -3.36 26.46 10.36
N HIS A 251 -3.50 25.32 9.68
CA HIS A 251 -4.49 24.30 10.05
C HIS A 251 -3.98 23.35 11.14
N ALA A 252 -2.68 23.39 11.45
CA ALA A 252 -2.10 22.61 12.54
C ALA A 252 -2.38 23.24 13.92
N PRO A 253 -2.54 22.43 14.99
CA PRO A 253 -2.60 22.94 16.35
C PRO A 253 -1.40 23.83 16.68
N GLY A 254 -1.66 25.05 17.17
CA GLY A 254 -0.61 26.05 17.43
C GLY A 254 -0.29 26.99 16.26
N GLY A 255 -0.96 26.85 15.12
CA GLY A 255 -0.88 27.76 13.98
C GLY A 255 0.45 27.67 13.20
N ALA A 256 0.62 28.55 12.21
CA ALA A 256 1.82 28.50 11.37
C ALA A 256 3.09 28.88 12.15
N LYS A 257 4.11 28.02 12.12
CA LYS A 257 5.42 28.27 12.72
C LYS A 257 6.52 27.39 12.12
N SER A 258 7.76 27.87 12.22
CA SER A 258 8.95 27.05 12.00
C SER A 258 9.20 26.14 13.21
N TYR A 259 9.68 24.93 12.96
CA TYR A 259 10.21 24.06 14.01
C TYR A 259 11.68 24.33 14.33
N ILE A 260 12.38 25.03 13.43
CA ILE A 260 13.77 25.44 13.60
C ILE A 260 13.84 26.78 14.33
N VAL A 261 14.58 26.81 15.44
CA VAL A 261 14.92 27.99 16.24
C VAL A 261 16.43 27.97 16.45
N ASP A 262 17.13 29.05 16.09
CA ASP A 262 18.61 29.15 16.17
C ASP A 262 19.35 27.97 15.52
N GLY A 263 18.85 27.51 14.37
CA GLY A 263 19.41 26.37 13.63
C GLY A 263 19.09 24.98 14.19
N LYS A 264 18.39 24.90 15.33
CA LYS A 264 18.04 23.65 16.02
C LYS A 264 16.55 23.36 15.89
N MET A 265 16.18 22.11 15.62
CA MET A 265 14.79 21.70 15.56
C MET A 265 14.23 21.48 16.98
N SER A 266 13.81 22.56 17.64
CA SER A 266 13.40 22.52 19.06
C SER A 266 11.92 22.83 19.27
N ALA A 267 11.23 23.40 18.28
CA ALA A 267 9.84 23.86 18.41
C ALA A 267 8.78 22.86 17.90
N GLY A 268 9.22 21.66 17.49
CA GLY A 268 8.38 20.56 17.01
C GLY A 268 9.06 19.74 15.93
N PHE A 269 8.34 18.79 15.34
CA PHE A 269 8.69 18.11 14.10
C PHE A 269 7.42 17.58 13.45
N ALA A 270 7.50 17.27 12.15
CA ALA A 270 6.50 16.49 11.47
C ALA A 270 7.14 15.63 10.39
N LEU A 271 6.39 14.68 9.85
CA LEU A 271 6.82 13.73 8.84
C LEU A 271 5.76 13.65 7.74
N VAL A 272 6.21 13.36 6.53
CA VAL A 272 5.36 12.91 5.42
C VAL A 272 5.85 11.55 4.94
N ALA A 273 4.93 10.62 4.72
CA ALA A 273 5.17 9.35 4.05
C ALA A 273 4.34 9.28 2.77
N TYR A 274 4.95 8.86 1.66
CA TYR A 274 4.28 8.83 0.36
C TYR A 274 4.72 7.62 -0.48
N PRO A 275 3.82 7.06 -1.30
CA PRO A 275 4.15 5.98 -2.21
C PRO A 275 5.09 6.47 -3.32
N VAL A 276 6.04 5.63 -3.73
CA VAL A 276 6.93 5.93 -4.86
C VAL A 276 6.18 5.98 -6.18
N GLU A 277 5.21 5.08 -6.33
CA GLU A 277 4.34 4.93 -7.50
C GLU A 277 2.86 4.89 -7.07
N TYR A 278 2.13 5.91 -7.49
CA TYR A 278 0.69 6.03 -7.24
C TYR A 278 -0.10 4.86 -7.84
N ARG A 279 -0.96 4.23 -7.03
CA ARG A 279 -1.80 3.05 -7.36
C ARG A 279 -1.03 1.77 -7.72
N SER A 280 0.29 1.76 -7.53
CA SER A 280 1.15 0.57 -7.72
C SER A 280 1.79 0.17 -6.39
N SER A 281 2.43 1.12 -5.72
CA SER A 281 3.07 0.95 -4.40
C SER A 281 2.19 1.39 -3.24
N GLY A 282 1.30 2.37 -3.46
CA GLY A 282 0.33 2.87 -2.50
C GLY A 282 -0.55 3.95 -3.13
N VAL A 283 -1.59 4.38 -2.43
CA VAL A 283 -2.49 5.47 -2.83
C VAL A 283 -2.33 6.67 -1.91
N MET A 284 -2.39 6.42 -0.59
CA MET A 284 -2.46 7.45 0.42
C MET A 284 -1.09 8.05 0.71
N THR A 285 -1.05 9.38 0.85
CA THR A 285 0.02 10.11 1.51
C THR A 285 -0.35 10.30 2.97
N PHE A 286 0.60 10.07 3.87
CA PHE A 286 0.41 10.23 5.30
C PHE A 286 1.22 11.41 5.82
N ILE A 287 0.65 12.18 6.75
CA ILE A 287 1.38 13.18 7.53
C ILE A 287 1.13 12.96 9.02
N VAL A 288 2.17 13.18 9.82
CA VAL A 288 2.12 13.02 11.29
C VAL A 288 3.04 14.05 11.94
N ASP A 289 2.63 14.59 13.08
CA ASP A 289 3.43 15.50 13.90
C ASP A 289 3.84 14.85 15.24
N ALA A 290 4.43 15.63 16.14
CA ALA A 290 4.84 15.17 17.46
C ALA A 290 3.70 14.57 18.32
N SER A 291 2.43 14.86 18.02
CA SER A 291 1.29 14.25 18.71
C SER A 291 1.13 12.75 18.39
N GLY A 292 1.66 12.30 17.25
CA GLY A 292 1.47 10.94 16.74
C GLY A 292 0.14 10.73 16.01
N THR A 293 -0.68 11.77 15.83
CA THR A 293 -1.92 11.66 15.04
C THR A 293 -1.59 11.60 13.55
N ILE A 294 -1.90 10.47 12.91
CA ILE A 294 -1.70 10.29 11.46
C ILE A 294 -2.92 10.82 10.71
N TYR A 295 -2.65 11.61 9.68
CA TYR A 295 -3.63 12.02 8.68
C TYR A 295 -3.27 11.44 7.32
N GLU A 296 -4.29 11.09 6.53
CA GLU A 296 -4.16 10.53 5.18
C GLU A 296 -4.86 11.40 4.13
N LYS A 297 -4.26 11.44 2.93
CA LYS A 297 -4.85 12.09 1.74
C LYS A 297 -4.36 11.44 0.46
N ASP A 298 -5.29 11.17 -0.45
CA ASP A 298 -4.98 10.83 -1.84
C ASP A 298 -4.62 12.12 -2.61
N LEU A 299 -3.34 12.29 -2.94
CA LEU A 299 -2.81 13.41 -3.74
C LEU A 299 -2.89 13.15 -5.26
N GLY A 300 -3.41 11.99 -5.67
CA GLY A 300 -3.62 11.58 -7.04
C GLY A 300 -2.34 11.22 -7.80
N PRO A 301 -2.38 11.24 -9.15
CA PRO A 301 -1.23 10.86 -9.98
C PRO A 301 0.06 11.66 -9.75
N ASN A 302 -0.02 12.81 -9.07
CA ASN A 302 1.12 13.67 -8.75
C ASN A 302 1.65 13.47 -7.32
N THR A 303 1.20 12.43 -6.59
CA THR A 303 1.56 12.16 -5.19
C THR A 303 3.07 12.32 -4.94
N THR A 304 3.92 11.59 -5.68
CA THR A 304 5.37 11.62 -5.50
C THR A 304 5.92 13.04 -5.62
N LYS A 305 5.54 13.76 -6.69
CA LYS A 305 5.99 15.14 -6.93
C LYS A 305 5.51 16.11 -5.84
N LEU A 306 4.26 16.02 -5.44
CA LEU A 306 3.67 16.92 -4.43
C LEU A 306 4.26 16.67 -3.04
N ALA A 307 4.42 15.41 -2.64
CA ALA A 307 5.00 15.04 -1.35
C ALA A 307 6.50 15.38 -1.28
N GLN A 308 7.25 15.20 -2.37
CA GLN A 308 8.64 15.65 -2.48
C GLN A 308 8.81 17.18 -2.45
N ALA A 309 7.77 17.96 -2.73
CA ALA A 309 7.80 19.41 -2.60
C ALA A 309 7.30 19.89 -1.23
N MET A 310 6.75 18.99 -0.40
CA MET A 310 6.13 19.34 0.87
C MET A 310 7.18 19.72 1.91
N THR A 311 7.03 20.90 2.51
CA THR A 311 7.91 21.44 3.57
C THR A 311 7.16 21.80 4.85
N VAL A 312 5.83 21.77 4.79
CA VAL A 312 4.92 22.25 5.84
C VAL A 312 3.93 21.15 6.18
N TYR A 313 3.77 20.85 7.48
CA TYR A 313 2.67 20.06 8.00
C TYR A 313 1.42 20.93 8.11
N ASP A 314 0.41 20.68 7.28
CA ASP A 314 -0.82 21.50 7.24
C ASP A 314 -2.06 20.60 6.99
N PRO A 315 -2.57 19.92 8.03
CA PRO A 315 -3.74 19.04 7.93
C PRO A 315 -5.03 19.87 7.83
N ASP A 316 -5.26 20.48 6.66
CA ASP A 316 -6.52 21.15 6.35
C ASP A 316 -7.73 20.19 6.32
N TYR A 317 -8.94 20.72 6.05
CA TYR A 317 -10.18 19.94 6.03
C TYR A 317 -10.24 18.82 4.98
N THR A 318 -9.29 18.75 4.04
CA THR A 318 -9.21 17.70 3.01
C THR A 318 -8.35 16.52 3.43
N TRP A 319 -7.64 16.62 4.56
CA TRP A 319 -6.94 15.52 5.19
C TRP A 319 -7.86 14.77 6.13
N HIS A 320 -7.81 13.44 6.10
CA HIS A 320 -8.63 12.60 6.96
C HIS A 320 -7.76 12.02 8.07
N LYS A 321 -8.23 12.09 9.31
CA LYS A 321 -7.56 11.40 10.40
C LYS A 321 -7.68 9.88 10.19
N VAL A 322 -6.57 9.16 10.29
CA VAL A 322 -6.57 7.69 10.33
C VAL A 322 -7.16 7.24 11.66
N GLU A 323 -8.07 6.27 11.60
CA GLU A 323 -8.70 5.66 12.78
C GLU A 323 -7.86 4.51 13.35
#